data_AF-A0A1B1AHK3-F1
#
_entry.id   AF-A0A1B1AHK3-F1
#
_cell.length_a   1.000
_cell.length_b   1.000
_cell.length_c   1.000
_cell.angle_alpha   90.00
_cell.angle_beta   90.00
_cell.angle_gamma   90.00
#
_symmetry.space_group_name_H-M   'P 1'
#
loop_
_entity.id
_entity.type
_entity.pdbx_description
1 polymer ?
#
loop_
_entity_poly.entity_id
_entity_poly.type
_entity_poly.pdbx_seq_one_letter_code
_entity_poly.pdbx_strand_id
1 'polypeptide(L)' 'MHDASAADLLRRCREAQASGSDFPTIWRSFLKMHPLVIGLPSHEIRDGAPLMVIQLWTGQKLASSAKGFELI' A
#
# COMPACT_ATOMS: atom_id res chain seq x y z
N MET A 1 -2.28 4.67 -22.16
CA MET A 1 -1.87 3.43 -21.47
C MET A 1 -1.48 3.88 -20.07
N HIS A 2 -2.35 3.70 -19.07
CA HIS A 2 -2.05 4.17 -17.71
C HIS A 2 -0.94 3.27 -17.17
N ASP A 3 0.29 3.76 -17.23
CA ASP A 3 1.37 3.29 -16.39
C ASP A 3 0.91 3.59 -14.95
N ALA A 4 0.18 2.65 -14.35
CA ALA A 4 -0.28 2.77 -12.97
C ALA A 4 0.99 2.68 -12.13
N SER A 5 1.67 3.81 -11.95
CA SER A 5 2.92 3.90 -11.22
C SER A 5 2.68 3.66 -9.73
N ALA A 6 3.74 3.30 -9.01
CA ALA A 6 3.68 3.18 -7.55
C ALA A 6 3.14 4.46 -6.88
N ALA A 7 3.41 5.63 -7.48
CA ALA A 7 2.90 6.91 -7.02
C ALA A 7 1.37 7.06 -7.19
N ASP A 8 0.78 6.58 -8.29
CA ASP A 8 -0.68 6.59 -8.45
C ASP A 8 -1.35 5.62 -7.45
N LEU A 9 -0.74 4.44 -7.25
CA LEU A 9 -1.23 3.48 -6.26
C LEU A 9 -1.19 4.06 -4.84
N LEU A 10 -0.08 4.71 -4.49
CA LEU A 10 0.08 5.42 -3.21
C LEU A 10 -0.98 6.50 -3.03
N ARG A 11 -1.24 7.31 -4.07
CA ARG A 11 -2.26 8.36 -4.05
C ARG A 11 -3.63 7.77 -3.76
N ARG A 12 -4.03 6.71 -4.47
CA ARG A 12 -5.32 6.03 -4.23
C ARG A 12 -5.45 5.46 -2.83
N CYS A 13 -4.38 4.89 -2.29
CA CYS A 13 -4.38 4.38 -0.91
C CYS A 13 -4.60 5.51 0.10
N ARG A 14 -3.94 6.66 -0.09
CA ARG A 14 -4.13 7.85 0.74
C ARG A 14 -5.55 8.42 0.62
N GLU A 15 -6.09 8.50 -0.58
CA GLU A 15 -7.48 8.96 -0.82
C GLU A 15 -8.50 8.04 -0.12
N ALA A 16 -8.31 6.72 -0.21
CA ALA A 16 -9.17 5.75 0.47
C ALA A 16 -9.06 5.86 2.00
N GLN A 17 -7.84 6.04 2.53
CA GLN A 17 -7.63 6.22 3.97
C GLN A 17 -8.22 7.54 4.47
N ALA A 18 -8.07 8.64 3.73
CA ALA A 18 -8.69 9.92 4.05
C ALA A 18 -10.22 9.84 4.03
N SER A 19 -10.78 8.92 3.23
CA SER A 19 -12.21 8.61 3.21
C SER A 19 -12.66 7.69 4.35
N GLY A 20 -11.77 7.34 5.28
CA GLY A 20 -12.05 6.50 6.45
C GLY A 20 -11.90 5.00 6.21
N SER A 21 -11.29 4.57 5.09
CA SER A 21 -11.03 3.14 4.86
C SER A 21 -9.74 2.68 5.56
N ASP A 22 -9.83 1.64 6.36
CA ASP A 22 -8.65 0.98 6.94
C ASP A 22 -7.89 0.12 5.92
N PHE A 23 -6.64 -0.21 6.25
CA PHE A 23 -5.79 -1.06 5.42
C PHE A 23 -6.46 -2.36 4.94
N PRO A 24 -7.13 -3.17 5.78
CA PRO A 24 -7.79 -4.40 5.32
C PRO A 24 -8.89 -4.14 4.29
N THR A 25 -9.60 -3.02 4.41
CA THR A 25 -10.63 -2.59 3.45
C THR A 25 -9.98 -2.21 2.13
N ILE A 26 -8.94 -1.37 2.16
CA ILE A 26 -8.18 -0.97 0.96
C ILE A 26 -7.56 -2.20 0.27
N TRP A 27 -7.00 -3.12 1.06
CA TRP A 27 -6.43 -4.39 0.59
C TRP A 27 -7.44 -5.20 -0.22
N ARG A 28 -8.63 -5.42 0.35
CA ARG A 28 -9.69 -6.22 -0.26
C ARG A 28 -10.36 -5.53 -1.44
N SER A 29 -10.41 -4.20 -1.43
CA SER A 29 -11.07 -3.39 -2.46
C SER A 29 -10.31 -3.37 -3.77
N PHE A 30 -9.03 -2.97 -3.77
CA PHE A 30 -8.28 -2.84 -5.03
C PHE A 30 -6.83 -3.32 -4.98
N LEU A 31 -6.14 -3.27 -3.84
CA LEU A 31 -4.72 -3.62 -3.77
C LEU A 31 -4.44 -5.09 -4.11
N LYS A 32 -5.22 -6.05 -3.57
CA LYS A 32 -4.98 -7.48 -3.79
C LYS A 32 -5.08 -7.92 -5.27
N MET A 33 -5.79 -7.13 -6.09
CA MET A 33 -5.99 -7.40 -7.52
C MET A 33 -5.16 -6.44 -8.40
N HIS A 34 -4.39 -5.54 -7.79
CA HIS A 34 -3.65 -4.53 -8.52
C HIS A 34 -2.42 -5.17 -9.16
N PRO A 35 -2.14 -4.92 -10.46
CA PRO A 35 -1.04 -5.58 -11.18
C PRO A 35 0.34 -5.24 -10.63
N LEU A 36 0.48 -4.09 -9.97
CA LEU A 36 1.73 -3.74 -9.29
C LEU A 36 1.98 -4.52 -8.00
N VAL A 37 0.98 -5.14 -7.39
CA VAL A 37 1.16 -5.77 -6.07
C VAL A 37 1.69 -7.20 -6.25
N ILE A 38 2.82 -7.49 -5.60
CA ILE A 38 3.41 -8.83 -5.54
C ILE A 38 3.08 -9.47 -4.20
N GLY A 39 2.34 -10.57 -4.27
CA GLY A 39 2.11 -11.44 -3.12
C GLY A 39 1.22 -10.82 -2.03
N LEU A 40 1.46 -11.24 -0.79
CA LEU A 40 0.69 -10.83 0.39
C LEU A 40 1.42 -9.73 1.16
N PRO A 41 0.68 -8.86 1.88
CA PRO A 41 1.31 -7.89 2.77
C PRO A 41 2.05 -8.62 3.89
N SER A 42 3.25 -8.15 4.18
CA SER A 42 4.10 -8.62 5.26
C SER A 42 4.07 -7.62 6.40
N HIS A 43 4.10 -8.10 7.65
CA HIS A 43 4.30 -7.24 8.79
C HIS A 43 5.80 -6.99 8.98
N GLU A 44 6.21 -5.73 8.95
CA GLU A 44 7.57 -5.32 9.32
C GLU A 44 7.50 -4.39 10.53
N ILE A 45 8.52 -4.42 11.39
CA ILE A 45 8.69 -3.42 12.45
C ILE A 45 9.73 -2.41 11.97
N ARG A 46 9.35 -1.14 11.84
CA ARG A 46 10.26 -0.06 11.44
C ARG A 46 10.18 1.05 12.48
N ASP A 47 11.35 1.47 12.98
CA ASP A 47 11.45 2.49 14.03
C ASP A 47 10.60 2.16 15.27
N GLY A 48 10.45 0.86 15.60
CA GLY A 48 9.64 0.37 16.71
C GLY A 48 8.12 0.38 16.46
N ALA A 49 7.65 0.75 15.27
CA ALA A 49 6.25 0.74 14.90
C ALA A 49 5.92 -0.42 13.94
N PRO A 50 4.79 -1.12 14.12
CA PRO A 50 4.33 -2.12 13.17
C PRO A 50 3.84 -1.46 11.88
N LEU A 51 4.35 -1.94 10.76
CA LEU A 51 4.01 -1.51 9.41
C LEU A 51 3.54 -2.71 8.59
N MET A 52 2.52 -2.48 7.78
CA MET A 52 2.13 -3.40 6.71
C MET A 52 2.89 -3.04 5.45
N VAL A 53 3.76 -3.92 4.99
CA VAL A 53 4.60 -3.71 3.81
C VAL A 53 4.10 -4.59 2.68
N ILE A 54 3.87 -3.97 1.52
CA ILE A 54 3.46 -4.63 0.29
C ILE A 54 4.59 -4.48 -0.71
N GLN A 55 5.04 -5.61 -1.27
CA GLN A 55 6.04 -5.57 -2.32
C GLN A 55 5.40 -5.20 -3.66
N LEU A 56 6.01 -4.28 -4.39
CA LEU A 56 5.55 -3.88 -5.71
C LEU A 56 6.41 -4.51 -6.81
N TRP A 57 5.81 -4.71 -7.99
CA TRP A 57 6.50 -5.21 -9.18
C TRP A 57 7.66 -4.32 -9.64
N THR A 58 7.59 -3.02 -9.33
CA THR A 58 8.67 -2.06 -9.62
C THR A 58 9.90 -2.26 -8.72
N GLY A 59 9.86 -3.17 -7.74
CA GLY A 59 10.91 -3.36 -6.73
C GLY A 59 10.79 -2.43 -5.52
N GLN A 60 9.86 -1.46 -5.57
CA GLN A 60 9.54 -0.59 -4.43
C GLN A 60 8.64 -1.30 -3.42
N LYS A 61 8.58 -0.80 -2.19
CA LYS A 61 7.69 -1.29 -1.16
C LYS A 61 6.68 -0.22 -0.79
N LEU A 62 5.40 -0.59 -0.71
CA LEU A 62 4.35 0.27 -0.16
C LEU A 62 4.14 -0.09 1.30
N ALA A 63 4.45 0.83 2.20
CA ALA A 63 4.21 0.68 3.64
C ALA A 63 2.91 1.37 4.04
N SER A 64 2.15 0.73 4.92
CA SER A 64 0.95 1.28 5.55
C SER A 64 1.12 1.26 7.07
N SER A 65 0.87 2.41 7.68
CA SER A 65 0.97 2.66 9.12
C SER A 65 -0.26 3.42 9.61
N ALA A 66 -0.38 3.58 10.93
CA ALA A 66 -1.37 4.48 11.51
C ALA A 66 -1.24 5.94 11.04
N LYS A 67 -0.05 6.36 10.60
CA LYS A 67 0.21 7.71 10.05
C LYS A 67 -0.20 7.82 8.57
N GLY A 68 -0.32 6.70 7.89
CA GLY A 68 -0.72 6.64 6.49
C GLY A 68 0.12 5.70 5.64
N PHE A 69 -0.03 5.88 4.32
CA PHE A 69 0.72 5.14 3.31
C PHE A 69 1.94 5.91 2.82
N GLU A 70 3.03 5.19 2.59
CA GLU A 70 4.29 5.70 2.06
C GLU A 70 5.00 4.66 1.21
N LEU A 71 5.87 5.11 0.29
CA LEU A 71 6.73 4.23 -0.49
C LEU A 71 8.12 4.22 0.16
N ILE A 72 8.65 3.02 0.39
CA ILE A 72 9.96 2.76 1.02
C ILE A 72 10.84 1.86 0.16
#